data_AF-A0A7K7TVT8-F1
#
_entry.id   AF-A0A7K7TVT8-F1
#
_cell.length_a   1.000
_cell.length_b   1.000
_cell.length_c   1.000
_cell.angle_alpha   90.00
_cell.angle_beta   90.00
_cell.angle_gamma   90.00
#
_symmetry.space_group_name_H-M   'P 1'
#
loop_
_entity.id
_entity.type
_entity.pdbx_description
1 polymer ?
#
loop_
_entity_poly.entity_id
_entity_poly.type
_entity_poly.pdbx_seq_one_letter_code
_entity_poly.pdbx_strand_id
1 'polypeptide(L)'
;RYLQEYAALGTGGGIYHFRDQILSGGAEAFFVLNADVCSEFPLQEMLEFRQQHGDAHSFVILGTTANRTQALNYGCIVANADTQEVQHYVEKPSTFVSEIINCGIYLFTPAIFQHIGEVFQRNQQELVLEESSNGWQRAEVIRLEQDVFTALAGSSKLYVYKTDGFWSQIKSAGSAIYASRLYLNQYSKSHPERLAQNKPGGPIIRGNVYIHPTASIDSTAVLGPNVSIGEGVTVGAGVRVRESIVLHGASLHDHTCVLNTIVGWDSTIGRWARVEGTPSDPNPNDPYAKIDSETLFRDGRLTPSITILGCSVTIPAEVVILNSIVLPHKELSRSYKNQIIL
;
A
#
# COMPACT_ATOMS: atom_id res chain seq x y z
N ARG A 1 3.42 13.81 15.37
CA ARG A 1 4.79 13.62 15.90
C ARG A 1 5.39 12.42 15.18
N TYR A 2 6.64 12.49 14.75
CA TYR A 2 7.37 11.31 14.28
C TYR A 2 8.08 10.68 15.48
N LEU A 3 7.88 9.39 15.69
CA LEU A 3 8.52 8.60 16.74
C LEU A 3 9.40 7.57 16.06
N GLN A 4 10.68 7.53 16.42
CA GLN A 4 11.67 6.70 15.76
C GLN A 4 12.11 5.61 16.72
N GLU A 5 11.91 4.35 16.34
CA GLU A 5 12.47 3.23 17.08
C GLU A 5 14.00 3.28 17.05
N TYR A 6 14.64 2.96 18.18
CA TYR A 6 16.11 2.91 18.27
C TYR A 6 16.71 1.65 17.61
N ALA A 7 15.87 0.66 17.32
CA ALA A 7 16.18 -0.57 16.60
C ALA A 7 14.88 -1.13 15.98
N ALA A 8 14.95 -2.16 15.15
CA ALA A 8 13.75 -2.84 14.67
C ALA A 8 13.10 -3.64 15.82
N LEU A 9 12.00 -3.13 16.39
CA LEU A 9 11.32 -3.74 17.55
C LEU A 9 10.14 -4.64 17.15
N GLY A 10 10.03 -5.00 15.87
CA GLY A 10 8.88 -5.75 15.36
C GLY A 10 7.61 -4.90 15.26
N THR A 11 6.49 -5.51 14.86
CA THR A 11 5.24 -4.80 14.57
C THR A 11 4.53 -4.25 15.81
N GLY A 12 4.79 -4.84 16.99
CA GLY A 12 4.22 -4.41 18.28
C GLY A 12 5.19 -3.65 19.19
N GLY A 13 6.50 -3.76 18.96
CA GLY A 13 7.50 -3.22 19.88
C GLY A 13 7.49 -1.70 19.95
N GLY A 14 7.44 -1.00 18.82
CA GLY A 14 7.31 0.47 18.79
C GLY A 14 6.03 0.97 19.45
N ILE A 15 4.91 0.25 19.24
CA ILE A 15 3.62 0.57 19.87
C ILE A 15 3.77 0.53 21.39
N TYR A 16 4.40 -0.51 21.93
CA TYR A 16 4.62 -0.63 23.37
C TYR A 16 5.66 0.36 23.89
N HIS A 17 6.76 0.57 23.16
CA HIS A 17 7.83 1.49 23.55
C HIS A 17 7.30 2.93 23.68
N PHE A 18 6.41 3.35 22.79
CA PHE A 18 5.84 4.70 22.77
C PHE A 18 4.44 4.80 23.40
N ARG A 19 4.01 3.81 24.19
CA ARG A 19 2.66 3.75 24.77
C ARG A 19 2.27 5.01 25.56
N ASP A 20 3.20 5.58 26.31
CA ASP A 20 2.92 6.78 27.12
C ASP A 20 2.65 8.00 26.23
N GLN A 21 3.34 8.12 25.09
CA GLN A 21 3.09 9.16 24.10
C GLN A 21 1.79 8.91 23.34
N ILE A 22 1.47 7.66 23.00
CA ILE A 22 0.21 7.29 22.33
C ILE A 22 -0.99 7.62 23.23
N LEU A 23 -0.87 7.34 24.53
CA LEU A 23 -1.91 7.62 25.52
C LEU A 23 -1.90 9.07 26.02
N SER A 24 -0.93 9.89 25.60
CA SER A 24 -0.87 11.29 25.99
C SER A 24 -2.09 12.03 25.43
N GLY A 25 -3.04 12.36 26.31
CA GLY A 25 -4.34 12.91 25.94
C GLY A 25 -5.55 12.08 26.39
N GLY A 26 -5.33 10.91 27.01
CA GLY A 26 -6.42 10.12 27.60
C GLY A 26 -7.31 9.42 26.57
N ALA A 27 -6.72 8.95 25.46
CA ALA A 27 -7.46 8.26 24.41
C ALA A 27 -8.10 6.95 24.94
N GLU A 28 -9.42 6.82 24.78
CA GLU A 28 -10.16 5.59 25.13
C GLU A 28 -9.95 4.47 24.11
N ALA A 29 -9.62 4.85 22.87
CA ALA A 29 -9.27 3.96 21.79
C ALA A 29 -8.38 4.67 20.77
N PHE A 30 -7.62 3.91 20.00
CA PHE A 30 -6.75 4.42 18.96
C PHE A 30 -6.63 3.43 17.80
N PHE A 31 -6.50 3.96 16.59
CA PHE A 31 -6.27 3.16 15.40
C PHE A 31 -4.78 2.95 15.17
N VAL A 32 -4.43 1.76 14.71
CA VAL A 32 -3.09 1.39 14.23
C VAL A 32 -3.22 0.93 12.79
N LEU A 33 -2.53 1.59 11.88
CA LEU A 33 -2.58 1.31 10.44
C LEU A 33 -1.16 1.08 9.94
N ASN A 34 -0.95 -0.04 9.24
CA ASN A 34 0.28 -0.24 8.49
C ASN A 34 0.39 0.81 7.37
N ALA A 35 1.58 1.37 7.16
CA ALA A 35 1.78 2.43 6.16
C ALA A 35 1.85 1.91 4.71
N ASP A 36 1.98 0.59 4.54
CA ASP A 36 2.10 -0.08 3.24
C ASP A 36 0.78 -0.71 2.78
N VAL A 37 -0.38 -0.17 3.22
CA VAL A 37 -1.70 -0.63 2.77
C VAL A 37 -2.52 0.49 2.13
N CYS A 38 -3.33 0.10 1.16
CA CYS A 38 -4.32 0.92 0.48
C CYS A 38 -5.71 0.39 0.85
N SER A 39 -6.60 1.22 1.35
CA SER A 39 -7.95 0.81 1.75
C SER A 39 -8.95 1.96 1.67
N GLU A 40 -10.24 1.64 1.65
CA GLU A 40 -11.30 2.61 1.91
C GLU A 40 -11.28 3.12 3.37
N PHE A 41 -10.64 2.37 4.28
CA PHE A 41 -10.52 2.66 5.71
C PHE A 41 -11.89 2.89 6.38
N PRO A 42 -12.68 1.82 6.63
CA PRO A 42 -13.99 1.91 7.29
C PRO A 42 -13.83 2.16 8.81
N LEU A 43 -13.13 3.23 9.19
CA LEU A 43 -12.73 3.50 10.57
C LEU A 43 -13.96 3.79 11.45
N GLN A 44 -14.93 4.52 10.92
CA GLN A 44 -16.15 4.86 11.64
C GLN A 44 -16.97 3.59 11.92
N GLU A 45 -17.12 2.73 10.93
CA GLU A 45 -17.83 1.47 11.02
C GLU A 45 -17.12 0.50 11.98
N MET A 46 -15.79 0.45 11.96
CA MET A 46 -15.01 -0.33 12.94
C MET A 46 -15.22 0.16 14.38
N LEU A 47 -15.33 1.48 14.58
CA LEU A 47 -15.60 2.05 15.90
C LEU A 47 -17.01 1.71 16.40
N GLU A 48 -18.02 1.87 15.54
CA GLU A 48 -19.40 1.50 15.84
C GLU A 48 -19.54 0.00 16.11
N PHE A 49 -18.87 -0.82 15.30
CA PHE A 49 -18.82 -2.26 15.47
C PHE A 49 -18.26 -2.65 16.85
N ARG A 50 -17.16 -2.02 17.29
CA ARG A 50 -16.62 -2.26 18.64
C ARG A 50 -17.63 -1.89 19.73
N GLN A 51 -18.32 -0.75 19.60
CA GLN A 51 -19.30 -0.30 20.60
C GLN A 51 -20.48 -1.26 20.74
N GLN A 52 -20.85 -1.97 19.67
CA GLN A 52 -21.91 -2.99 19.70
C GLN A 52 -21.46 -4.30 20.37
N HIS A 53 -20.15 -4.57 20.41
CA HIS A 53 -19.59 -5.74 21.09
C HIS A 53 -19.26 -5.35 22.54
N GLY A 54 -20.10 -5.79 23.48
CA GLY A 54 -20.25 -5.23 24.85
C GLY A 54 -19.05 -5.25 25.80
N ASP A 55 -17.85 -5.62 25.34
CA ASP A 55 -16.63 -5.46 26.12
C ASP A 55 -15.91 -4.15 25.73
N ALA A 56 -15.90 -3.20 26.66
CA ALA A 56 -15.21 -1.91 26.52
C ALA A 56 -13.70 -2.05 26.26
N HIS A 57 -13.10 -3.21 26.53
CA HIS A 57 -11.70 -3.50 26.30
C HIS A 57 -11.44 -4.38 25.08
N SER A 58 -12.47 -4.69 24.29
CA SER A 58 -12.32 -5.44 23.04
C SER A 58 -11.49 -4.69 21.99
N PHE A 59 -10.84 -5.46 21.14
CA PHE A 59 -10.00 -5.03 20.03
C PHE A 59 -10.62 -5.47 18.72
N VAL A 60 -10.42 -4.69 17.65
CA VAL A 60 -10.93 -5.01 16.32
C VAL A 60 -9.79 -5.09 15.32
N ILE A 61 -9.78 -6.15 14.51
CA ILE A 61 -8.93 -6.30 13.33
C ILE A 61 -9.79 -6.12 12.09
N LEU A 62 -9.33 -5.32 11.12
CA LEU A 62 -9.94 -5.28 9.80
C LEU A 62 -9.57 -6.54 9.01
N GLY A 63 -10.58 -7.25 8.53
CA GLY A 63 -10.44 -8.42 7.66
C GLY A 63 -11.04 -8.19 6.28
N THR A 64 -10.50 -8.86 5.25
CA THR A 64 -11.12 -8.93 3.92
C THR A 64 -11.02 -10.34 3.37
N THR A 65 -11.78 -10.66 2.32
CA THR A 65 -11.71 -11.95 1.65
C THR A 65 -10.57 -11.98 0.63
N ALA A 66 -9.78 -13.04 0.63
CA ALA A 66 -8.83 -13.41 -0.42
C ALA A 66 -9.10 -14.83 -0.92
N ASN A 67 -8.74 -15.11 -2.17
CA ASN A 67 -8.86 -16.47 -2.69
C ASN A 67 -7.96 -17.47 -1.92
N ARG A 68 -8.29 -18.76 -2.03
CA ARG A 68 -7.65 -19.82 -1.25
C ARG A 68 -6.13 -19.90 -1.43
N THR A 69 -5.64 -19.64 -2.63
CA THR A 69 -4.21 -19.73 -2.95
C THR A 69 -3.44 -18.55 -2.34
N GLN A 70 -3.99 -17.35 -2.44
CA GLN A 70 -3.33 -16.13 -1.98
C GLN A 70 -3.49 -15.90 -0.48
N ALA A 71 -4.53 -16.43 0.17
CA ALA A 71 -4.74 -16.32 1.61
C ALA A 71 -3.50 -16.75 2.43
N LEU A 72 -2.75 -17.74 1.92
CA LEU A 72 -1.51 -18.24 2.53
C LEU A 72 -0.41 -17.18 2.69
N ASN A 73 -0.48 -16.08 1.94
CA ASN A 73 0.51 -15.01 1.99
C ASN A 73 0.24 -13.99 3.11
N TYR A 74 -0.83 -14.17 3.89
CA TYR A 74 -1.33 -13.23 4.89
C TYR A 74 -1.62 -13.93 6.23
N GLY A 75 -1.94 -13.13 7.25
CA GLY A 75 -2.53 -13.63 8.48
C GLY A 75 -3.97 -14.07 8.26
N CYS A 76 -4.25 -15.36 8.42
CA CYS A 76 -5.57 -15.96 8.25
C CYS A 76 -6.35 -15.90 9.57
N ILE A 77 -7.62 -15.47 9.47
CA ILE A 77 -8.53 -15.29 10.60
C ILE A 77 -9.66 -16.31 10.48
N VAL A 78 -9.82 -17.16 11.48
CA VAL A 78 -11.05 -17.97 11.66
C VAL A 78 -11.94 -17.21 12.63
N ALA A 79 -13.10 -16.79 12.15
CA ALA A 79 -14.05 -16.00 12.93
C ALA A 79 -15.29 -16.82 13.27
N ASN A 80 -15.84 -16.59 14.47
CA ASN A 80 -17.17 -17.06 14.81
C ASN A 80 -18.20 -16.35 13.92
N ALA A 81 -19.08 -17.11 13.27
CA ALA A 81 -20.05 -16.55 12.32
C ALA A 81 -21.08 -15.63 12.99
N ASP A 82 -21.45 -15.93 14.25
CA ASP A 82 -22.49 -15.21 14.98
C ASP A 82 -21.93 -13.99 15.71
N THR A 83 -20.77 -14.14 16.37
CA THR A 83 -20.19 -13.10 17.24
C THR A 83 -19.04 -12.32 16.62
N GLN A 84 -18.54 -12.75 15.46
CA GLN A 84 -17.36 -12.19 14.79
C GLN A 84 -16.08 -12.21 15.64
N GLU A 85 -16.07 -12.98 16.74
CA GLU A 85 -14.88 -13.23 17.55
C GLU A 85 -13.83 -13.96 16.71
N VAL A 86 -12.58 -13.54 16.81
CA VAL A 86 -11.43 -14.26 16.25
C VAL A 86 -11.18 -15.50 17.09
N GLN A 87 -11.58 -16.66 16.60
CA GLN A 87 -11.40 -17.95 17.27
C GLN A 87 -9.99 -18.50 17.09
N HIS A 88 -9.43 -18.35 15.88
CA HIS A 88 -8.06 -18.72 15.57
C HIS A 88 -7.41 -17.68 14.66
N TYR A 89 -6.14 -17.39 14.90
CA TYR A 89 -5.29 -16.57 14.05
C TYR A 89 -4.05 -17.36 13.65
N VAL A 90 -3.69 -17.35 12.37
CA VAL A 90 -2.48 -18.01 11.88
C VAL A 90 -1.77 -17.10 10.88
N GLU A 91 -0.56 -16.64 11.22
CA GLU A 91 0.27 -15.84 10.33
C GLU A 91 0.90 -16.70 9.22
N LYS A 92 0.54 -16.42 7.95
CA LYS A 92 1.10 -17.05 6.75
C LYS A 92 1.15 -18.58 6.83
N PRO A 93 -0.02 -19.24 6.93
CA PRO A 93 -0.07 -20.69 7.12
C PRO A 93 0.49 -21.43 5.91
N SER A 94 1.08 -22.61 6.15
CA SER A 94 1.58 -23.49 5.08
C SER A 94 0.46 -24.20 4.31
N THR A 95 -0.73 -24.27 4.90
CA THR A 95 -1.94 -24.87 4.32
C THR A 95 -3.13 -23.93 4.48
N PHE A 96 -4.16 -24.11 3.66
CA PHE A 96 -5.33 -23.23 3.71
C PHE A 96 -6.08 -23.35 5.04
N VAL A 97 -6.33 -22.22 5.69
CA VAL A 97 -7.05 -22.13 6.97
C VAL A 97 -8.38 -21.38 6.81
N SER A 98 -8.35 -20.19 6.22
CA SER A 98 -9.51 -19.30 6.06
C SER A 98 -9.32 -18.40 4.84
N GLU A 99 -10.43 -17.88 4.30
CA GLU A 99 -10.41 -16.84 3.25
C GLU A 99 -10.35 -15.42 3.84
N ILE A 100 -10.59 -15.26 5.15
CA ILE A 100 -10.51 -13.96 5.81
C ILE A 100 -9.06 -13.68 6.17
N ILE A 101 -8.51 -12.61 5.60
CA ILE A 101 -7.12 -12.19 5.81
C ILE A 101 -7.03 -10.87 6.58
N ASN A 102 -5.98 -10.75 7.40
CA ASN A 102 -5.62 -9.55 8.14
C ASN A 102 -5.21 -8.41 7.18
N CYS A 103 -5.84 -7.24 7.34
CA CYS A 103 -5.60 -6.06 6.52
C CYS A 103 -4.53 -5.10 7.07
N GLY A 104 -3.93 -5.37 8.23
CA GLY A 104 -2.94 -4.48 8.86
C GLY A 104 -3.56 -3.18 9.41
N ILE A 105 -4.84 -3.21 9.74
CA ILE A 105 -5.60 -2.07 10.28
C ILE A 105 -6.33 -2.54 11.53
N TYR A 106 -6.11 -1.87 12.64
CA TYR A 106 -6.53 -2.31 13.97
C TYR A 106 -7.16 -1.15 14.75
N LEU A 107 -8.14 -1.47 15.58
CA LEU A 107 -8.68 -0.57 16.60
C LEU A 107 -8.37 -1.16 17.97
N PHE A 108 -7.53 -0.46 18.73
CA PHE A 108 -7.12 -0.87 20.06
C PHE A 108 -7.65 0.06 21.14
N THR A 109 -7.65 -0.47 22.36
CA THR A 109 -7.88 0.27 23.61
C THR A 109 -6.60 0.26 24.42
N PRO A 110 -6.45 1.10 25.46
CA PRO A 110 -5.28 1.04 26.35
C PRO A 110 -5.03 -0.34 26.95
N ALA A 111 -6.04 -1.22 27.04
CA ALA A 111 -5.88 -2.59 27.53
C ALA A 111 -4.91 -3.42 26.67
N ILE A 112 -4.67 -3.06 25.39
CA ILE A 112 -3.74 -3.79 24.53
C ILE A 112 -2.31 -3.78 25.09
N PHE A 113 -1.93 -2.72 25.80
CA PHE A 113 -0.58 -2.59 26.36
C PHE A 113 -0.30 -3.59 27.47
N GLN A 114 -1.33 -4.09 28.15
CA GLN A 114 -1.16 -5.21 29.08
C GLN A 114 -0.70 -6.47 28.33
N HIS A 115 -1.40 -6.84 27.25
CA HIS A 115 -1.07 -8.02 26.45
C HIS A 115 0.30 -7.91 25.78
N ILE A 116 0.64 -6.73 25.23
CA ILE A 116 1.98 -6.50 24.67
C ILE A 116 3.05 -6.54 25.77
N GLY A 117 2.75 -6.02 26.97
CA GLY A 117 3.64 -6.06 28.13
C GLY A 117 3.91 -7.47 28.65
N GLU A 118 2.90 -8.35 28.63
CA GLU A 118 3.05 -9.78 28.96
C GLU A 118 4.03 -10.48 27.99
N VAL A 119 3.93 -10.20 26.69
CA VAL A 119 4.90 -10.69 25.69
C VAL A 119 6.30 -10.15 25.98
N PHE A 120 6.43 -8.85 26.26
CA PHE A 120 7.72 -8.25 26.60
C PHE A 120 8.40 -8.92 27.80
N GLN A 121 7.65 -9.15 28.88
CA GLN A 121 8.15 -9.83 30.08
C GLN A 121 8.56 -11.28 29.80
N ARG A 122 7.76 -12.01 29.02
CA ARG A 122 8.10 -13.37 28.58
C ARG A 122 9.41 -13.40 27.79
N ASN A 123 9.55 -12.51 26.81
CA ASN A 123 10.77 -12.43 25.99
C ASN A 123 12.00 -12.06 26.84
N GLN A 124 11.86 -11.21 27.87
CA GLN A 124 12.95 -10.94 28.82
C GLN A 124 13.38 -12.19 29.59
N GLN A 125 12.42 -13.00 30.06
CA GLN A 125 12.72 -14.22 30.80
C GLN A 125 13.41 -15.27 29.92
N GLU A 126 12.94 -15.44 28.68
CA GLU A 126 13.56 -16.35 27.70
C GLU A 126 15.02 -15.95 27.40
N LEU A 127 15.30 -14.65 27.23
CA LEU A 127 16.66 -14.16 27.01
C LEU A 127 17.62 -14.37 28.18
N VAL A 128 17.12 -14.29 29.42
CA VAL A 128 17.93 -14.57 30.62
C VAL A 128 18.29 -16.06 30.71
N LEU A 129 17.45 -16.95 30.17
CA LEU A 129 17.71 -18.39 30.16
C LEU A 129 18.65 -18.81 29.01
N GLU A 130 18.74 -18.02 27.93
CA GLU A 130 19.52 -18.32 26.72
C GLU A 130 20.87 -17.57 26.63
N GLU A 131 21.64 -17.47 27.74
CA GLU A 131 22.97 -16.81 27.79
C GLU A 131 24.05 -17.33 26.79
N SER A 132 23.71 -18.23 25.86
CA SER A 132 24.68 -18.92 24.98
C SER A 132 24.27 -19.08 23.50
N SER A 133 23.23 -18.39 23.01
CA SER A 133 22.91 -18.36 21.57
C SER A 133 23.25 -16.99 20.96
N ASN A 134 23.83 -16.98 19.76
CA ASN A 134 24.44 -15.80 19.12
C ASN A 134 23.44 -14.64 18.86
N GLY A 135 23.30 -13.75 19.85
CA GLY A 135 23.30 -12.29 19.71
C GLY A 135 22.43 -11.63 18.64
N TRP A 136 21.13 -11.92 18.54
CA TRP A 136 20.19 -11.09 17.75
C TRP A 136 18.74 -11.01 18.28
N GLN A 137 18.35 -11.77 19.31
CA GLN A 137 17.02 -11.65 19.90
C GLN A 137 17.03 -10.56 21.00
N ARG A 138 16.08 -9.62 20.93
CA ARG A 138 15.86 -8.59 21.95
C ARG A 138 14.46 -8.74 22.51
N ALA A 139 14.29 -8.46 23.80
CA ALA A 139 13.02 -8.61 24.48
C ALA A 139 11.93 -7.73 23.86
N GLU A 140 12.35 -6.57 23.37
CA GLU A 140 11.54 -5.54 22.73
C GLU A 140 11.03 -5.93 21.34
N VAL A 141 11.56 -7.00 20.73
CA VAL A 141 11.04 -7.49 19.44
C VAL A 141 9.72 -8.21 19.67
N ILE A 142 8.62 -7.53 19.34
CA ILE A 142 7.27 -8.05 19.51
C ILE A 142 6.55 -8.03 18.17
N ARG A 143 5.93 -9.14 17.80
CA ARG A 143 5.15 -9.29 16.57
C ARG A 143 3.67 -9.39 16.95
N LEU A 144 2.87 -8.39 16.58
CA LEU A 144 1.43 -8.40 16.85
C LEU A 144 0.78 -9.69 16.35
N GLU A 145 1.12 -10.08 15.13
CA GLU A 145 0.51 -11.21 14.42
C GLU A 145 0.82 -12.55 15.10
N GLN A 146 2.06 -12.76 15.52
CA GLN A 146 2.51 -14.04 16.05
C GLN A 146 2.38 -14.13 17.57
N ASP A 147 2.71 -13.06 18.28
CA ASP A 147 2.82 -13.07 19.75
C ASP A 147 1.53 -12.60 20.45
N VAL A 148 0.79 -11.67 19.84
CA VAL A 148 -0.36 -11.00 20.48
C VAL A 148 -1.68 -11.55 19.97
N PHE A 149 -1.93 -11.52 18.66
CA PHE A 149 -3.21 -11.97 18.08
C PHE A 149 -3.42 -13.48 18.24
N THR A 150 -2.37 -14.29 18.10
CA THR A 150 -2.44 -15.73 18.40
C THR A 150 -2.87 -15.98 19.85
N ALA A 151 -2.37 -15.20 20.81
CA ALA A 151 -2.71 -15.34 22.23
C ALA A 151 -4.12 -14.81 22.56
N LEU A 152 -4.58 -13.77 21.85
CA LEU A 152 -5.91 -13.20 22.02
C LEU A 152 -7.01 -14.01 21.31
N ALA A 153 -6.67 -14.85 20.33
CA ALA A 153 -7.65 -15.66 19.62
C ALA A 153 -8.37 -16.61 20.60
N GLY A 154 -9.70 -16.61 20.57
CA GLY A 154 -10.56 -17.41 21.46
C GLY A 154 -10.64 -16.89 22.91
N SER A 155 -10.12 -15.69 23.19
CA SER A 155 -10.21 -15.06 24.53
C SER A 155 -11.44 -14.17 24.72
N SER A 156 -12.31 -14.06 23.70
CA SER A 156 -13.43 -13.13 23.64
C SER A 156 -13.04 -11.65 23.77
N LYS A 157 -11.79 -11.31 23.42
CA LYS A 157 -11.28 -9.92 23.39
C LYS A 157 -11.01 -9.39 21.99
N LEU A 158 -10.84 -10.27 21.00
CA LEU A 158 -10.43 -9.90 19.64
C LEU A 158 -11.54 -10.25 18.65
N TYR A 159 -11.98 -9.25 17.89
CA TYR A 159 -13.05 -9.39 16.90
C TYR A 159 -12.56 -8.96 15.52
N VAL A 160 -13.14 -9.54 14.48
CA VAL A 160 -12.84 -9.14 13.10
C VAL A 160 -14.01 -8.36 12.51
N TYR A 161 -13.73 -7.14 12.06
CA TYR A 161 -14.64 -6.41 11.19
C TYR A 161 -14.29 -6.77 9.74
N LYS A 162 -15.15 -7.56 9.09
CA LYS A 162 -14.95 -7.95 7.69
C LYS A 162 -15.49 -6.87 6.76
N THR A 163 -14.63 -6.30 5.92
CA THR A 163 -15.01 -5.30 4.92
C THR A 163 -15.14 -5.91 3.52
N ASP A 164 -16.15 -5.44 2.79
CA ASP A 164 -16.31 -5.64 1.34
C ASP A 164 -15.73 -4.45 0.52
N GLY A 165 -15.26 -3.40 1.21
CA GLY A 165 -14.53 -2.28 0.61
C GLY A 165 -13.16 -2.72 0.07
N PHE A 166 -12.55 -1.89 -0.77
CA PHE A 166 -11.27 -2.26 -1.36
C PHE A 166 -10.15 -2.29 -0.31
N TRP A 167 -9.22 -3.23 -0.51
CA TRP A 167 -7.98 -3.31 0.23
C TRP A 167 -6.88 -3.92 -0.64
N SER A 168 -5.65 -3.40 -0.52
CA SER A 168 -4.46 -3.93 -1.18
C SER A 168 -3.19 -3.56 -0.43
N GLN A 169 -2.15 -4.39 -0.52
CA GLN A 169 -0.81 -4.04 -0.03
C GLN A 169 -0.02 -3.29 -1.10
N ILE A 170 0.82 -2.35 -0.68
CA ILE A 170 1.73 -1.59 -1.53
C ILE A 170 3.15 -2.11 -1.32
N LYS A 171 3.46 -3.28 -1.89
CA LYS A 171 4.75 -3.99 -1.73
C LYS A 171 5.67 -3.90 -2.94
N SER A 172 5.13 -3.51 -4.09
CA SER A 172 5.87 -3.37 -5.34
C SER A 172 5.55 -2.02 -5.98
N ALA A 173 6.40 -1.56 -6.89
CA ALA A 173 6.09 -0.34 -7.62
C ALA A 173 4.80 -0.47 -8.44
N GLY A 174 4.54 -1.64 -9.05
CA GLY A 174 3.29 -1.91 -9.76
C GLY A 174 2.05 -1.76 -8.88
N SER A 175 2.15 -2.15 -7.61
CA SER A 175 1.04 -2.00 -6.65
C SER A 175 0.69 -0.54 -6.35
N ALA A 176 1.60 0.42 -6.54
CA ALA A 176 1.28 1.84 -6.38
C ALA A 176 0.35 2.35 -7.49
N ILE A 177 0.52 1.90 -8.74
CA ILE A 177 -0.41 2.24 -9.83
C ILE A 177 -1.79 1.63 -9.57
N TYR A 178 -1.84 0.38 -9.12
CA TYR A 178 -3.08 -0.29 -8.74
C TYR A 178 -3.79 0.44 -7.57
N ALA A 179 -3.05 0.81 -6.52
CA ALA A 179 -3.56 1.58 -5.41
C ALA A 179 -4.11 2.94 -5.84
N SER A 180 -3.39 3.66 -6.71
CA SER A 180 -3.84 4.92 -7.30
C SER A 180 -5.17 4.75 -8.04
N ARG A 181 -5.31 3.70 -8.86
CA ARG A 181 -6.56 3.36 -9.54
C ARG A 181 -7.72 3.17 -8.56
N LEU A 182 -7.51 2.41 -7.46
CA LEU A 182 -8.55 2.17 -6.46
C LEU A 182 -9.05 3.47 -5.85
N TYR A 183 -8.16 4.39 -5.47
CA TYR A 183 -8.57 5.70 -4.95
C TYR A 183 -9.23 6.60 -5.99
N LEU A 184 -8.75 6.61 -7.24
CA LEU A 184 -9.41 7.36 -8.31
C LEU A 184 -10.82 6.83 -8.57
N ASN A 185 -11.03 5.52 -8.49
CA ASN A 185 -12.36 4.91 -8.52
C ASN A 185 -13.20 5.35 -7.32
N GLN A 186 -12.64 5.31 -6.11
CA GLN A 186 -13.34 5.76 -4.91
C GLN A 186 -13.76 7.23 -4.99
N TYR A 187 -12.91 8.10 -5.53
CA TYR A 187 -13.26 9.51 -5.76
C TYR A 187 -14.39 9.67 -6.74
N SER A 188 -14.50 8.85 -7.79
CA SER A 188 -15.64 8.94 -8.72
C SER A 188 -17.00 8.72 -8.03
N LYS A 189 -17.03 8.00 -6.90
CA LYS A 189 -18.23 7.73 -6.11
C LYS A 189 -18.43 8.74 -4.97
N SER A 190 -17.36 9.05 -4.23
CA SER A 190 -17.41 9.82 -2.98
C SER A 190 -17.08 11.30 -3.13
N HIS A 191 -16.17 11.64 -4.05
CA HIS A 191 -15.61 12.99 -4.23
C HIS A 191 -15.35 13.29 -5.71
N PRO A 192 -16.39 13.23 -6.58
CA PRO A 192 -16.21 13.37 -8.03
C PRO A 192 -15.66 14.74 -8.43
N GLU A 193 -15.80 15.76 -7.58
CA GLU A 193 -15.24 17.10 -7.75
C GLU A 193 -13.70 17.13 -7.75
N ARG A 194 -13.05 16.10 -7.20
CA ARG A 194 -11.59 15.95 -7.26
C ARG A 194 -11.10 15.48 -8.62
N LEU A 195 -11.97 14.88 -9.44
CA LEU A 195 -11.60 14.33 -10.74
C LEU A 195 -11.74 15.39 -11.85
N ALA A 196 -10.81 15.33 -12.80
CA ALA A 196 -10.85 16.16 -13.98
C ALA A 196 -12.05 15.80 -14.87
N GLN A 197 -12.63 16.82 -15.49
CA GLN A 197 -13.74 16.68 -16.43
C GLN A 197 -13.33 17.26 -17.78
N ASN A 198 -13.95 16.75 -18.85
CA ASN A 198 -13.79 17.33 -20.19
C ASN A 198 -14.37 18.74 -20.21
N LYS A 199 -13.57 19.72 -20.67
CA LYS A 199 -13.97 21.13 -20.81
C LYS A 199 -13.63 21.62 -22.22
N PRO A 200 -14.42 22.53 -22.82
CA PRO A 200 -14.06 23.16 -24.09
C PRO A 200 -12.67 23.80 -24.01
N GLY A 201 -11.80 23.51 -24.98
CA GLY A 201 -10.42 23.99 -25.00
C GLY A 201 -9.47 23.33 -23.98
N GLY A 202 -9.96 22.36 -23.19
CA GLY A 202 -9.15 21.56 -22.29
C GLY A 202 -8.71 20.23 -22.93
N PRO A 203 -7.83 19.45 -22.24
CA PRO A 203 -7.43 18.13 -22.69
C PRO A 203 -8.59 17.15 -22.73
N ILE A 204 -8.41 16.05 -23.46
CA ILE A 204 -9.39 14.96 -23.49
C ILE A 204 -9.16 14.05 -22.29
N ILE A 205 -10.17 13.95 -21.43
CA ILE A 205 -10.15 13.09 -20.24
C ILE A 205 -10.93 11.81 -20.50
N ARG A 206 -10.32 10.66 -20.21
CA ARG A 206 -10.90 9.32 -20.33
C ARG A 206 -10.94 8.65 -18.96
N GLY A 207 -12.12 8.31 -18.46
CA GLY A 207 -12.26 7.66 -17.15
C GLY A 207 -11.83 8.57 -16.00
N ASN A 208 -11.29 7.98 -14.92
CA ASN A 208 -10.91 8.72 -13.72
C ASN A 208 -9.49 9.28 -13.85
N VAL A 209 -9.38 10.60 -13.84
CA VAL A 209 -8.11 11.32 -13.91
C VAL A 209 -8.10 12.41 -12.85
N TYR A 210 -7.02 12.48 -12.08
CA TYR A 210 -6.75 13.61 -11.19
C TYR A 210 -5.73 14.55 -11.85
N ILE A 211 -6.01 15.85 -11.82
CA ILE A 211 -5.11 16.89 -12.31
C ILE A 211 -4.96 17.95 -11.22
N HIS A 212 -3.73 18.12 -10.72
CA HIS A 212 -3.45 19.19 -9.78
C HIS A 212 -3.73 20.58 -10.42
N PRO A 213 -4.32 21.55 -9.68
CA PRO A 213 -4.70 22.84 -10.24
C PRO A 213 -3.57 23.67 -10.86
N THR A 214 -2.32 23.42 -10.47
CA THR A 214 -1.13 24.13 -11.00
C THR A 214 -0.51 23.47 -12.22
N ALA A 215 -1.00 22.30 -12.64
CA ALA A 215 -0.49 21.62 -13.83
C ALA A 215 -0.94 22.34 -15.11
N SER A 216 -0.04 22.40 -16.10
CA SER A 216 -0.31 22.97 -17.42
C SER A 216 -0.39 21.87 -18.45
N ILE A 217 -1.55 21.70 -19.08
CA ILE A 217 -1.81 20.58 -20.00
C ILE A 217 -2.36 21.14 -21.31
N ASP A 218 -1.71 20.78 -22.41
CA ASP A 218 -2.14 21.14 -23.74
C ASP A 218 -3.51 20.52 -24.09
N SER A 219 -4.35 21.29 -24.79
CA SER A 219 -5.71 20.89 -25.17
C SER A 219 -5.79 19.63 -26.04
N THR A 220 -4.71 19.28 -26.73
CA THR A 220 -4.64 18.11 -27.63
C THR A 220 -4.18 16.84 -26.92
N ALA A 221 -3.75 16.95 -25.66
CA ALA A 221 -3.34 15.81 -24.84
C ALA A 221 -4.55 14.94 -24.47
N VAL A 222 -4.29 13.65 -24.25
CA VAL A 222 -5.29 12.68 -23.81
C VAL A 222 -4.80 11.95 -22.59
N LEU A 223 -5.56 12.07 -21.50
CA LEU A 223 -5.22 11.51 -20.21
C LEU A 223 -6.28 10.49 -19.80
N GLY A 224 -5.82 9.32 -19.37
CA GLY A 224 -6.61 8.29 -18.73
C GLY A 224 -6.85 7.02 -19.57
N PRO A 225 -7.51 6.01 -18.96
CA PRO A 225 -7.97 5.99 -17.56
C PRO A 225 -6.84 5.91 -16.53
N ASN A 226 -7.20 6.21 -15.28
CA ASN A 226 -6.39 5.97 -14.08
C ASN A 226 -5.06 6.72 -14.09
N VAL A 227 -5.15 8.04 -14.28
CA VAL A 227 -3.99 8.93 -14.32
C VAL A 227 -4.04 9.92 -13.17
N SER A 228 -2.92 10.11 -12.50
CA SER A 228 -2.72 11.18 -11.52
C SER A 228 -1.61 12.11 -11.99
N ILE A 229 -1.92 13.40 -12.11
CA ILE A 229 -0.98 14.46 -12.49
C ILE A 229 -0.72 15.35 -11.27
N GLY A 230 0.53 15.40 -10.83
CA GLY A 230 0.98 16.18 -9.68
C GLY A 230 1.11 17.68 -9.93
N GLU A 231 1.38 18.41 -8.86
CA GLU A 231 1.74 19.83 -8.85
C GLU A 231 2.84 20.19 -9.87
N GLY A 232 2.63 21.30 -10.60
CA GLY A 232 3.64 21.89 -11.49
C GLY A 232 3.99 21.05 -12.73
N VAL A 233 3.27 19.94 -12.97
CA VAL A 233 3.51 19.10 -14.15
C VAL A 233 3.13 19.85 -15.42
N THR A 234 3.98 19.74 -16.44
CA THR A 234 3.69 20.27 -17.79
C THR A 234 3.50 19.13 -18.77
N VAL A 235 2.40 19.16 -19.53
CA VAL A 235 2.06 18.16 -20.55
C VAL A 235 1.88 18.87 -21.90
N GLY A 236 2.75 18.55 -22.84
CA GLY A 236 2.79 19.12 -24.19
C GLY A 236 1.70 18.61 -25.13
N ALA A 237 1.77 19.07 -26.38
CA ALA A 237 0.78 18.77 -27.41
C ALA A 237 0.77 17.28 -27.77
N GLY A 238 -0.43 16.72 -27.95
CA GLY A 238 -0.62 15.35 -28.43
C GLY A 238 -0.20 14.24 -27.47
N VAL A 239 0.26 14.56 -26.26
CA VAL A 239 0.73 13.60 -25.25
C VAL A 239 -0.38 12.63 -24.85
N ARG A 240 -0.01 11.35 -24.64
CA ARG A 240 -0.93 10.27 -24.24
C ARG A 240 -0.46 9.63 -22.95
N VAL A 241 -1.28 9.71 -21.91
CA VAL A 241 -0.98 9.12 -20.59
C VAL A 241 -2.11 8.18 -20.17
N ARG A 242 -1.78 6.97 -19.70
CA ARG A 242 -2.77 5.98 -19.23
C ARG A 242 -2.16 5.08 -18.15
N GLU A 243 -2.95 4.73 -17.12
CA GLU A 243 -2.51 3.87 -16.00
C GLU A 243 -1.19 4.36 -15.40
N SER A 244 -1.12 5.63 -15.03
CA SER A 244 0.17 6.27 -14.74
C SER A 244 0.09 7.32 -13.65
N ILE A 245 1.19 7.47 -12.92
CA ILE A 245 1.37 8.50 -11.91
C ILE A 245 2.49 9.42 -12.41
N VAL A 246 2.19 10.71 -12.55
CA VAL A 246 3.16 11.73 -12.94
C VAL A 246 3.39 12.65 -11.75
N LEU A 247 4.55 12.51 -11.11
CA LEU A 247 4.89 13.24 -9.88
C LEU A 247 5.31 14.69 -10.17
N HIS A 248 5.43 15.48 -9.10
CA HIS A 248 5.52 16.95 -9.17
C HIS A 248 6.68 17.43 -10.04
N GLY A 249 6.47 18.53 -10.75
CA GLY A 249 7.48 19.18 -11.59
C GLY A 249 7.89 18.43 -12.86
N ALA A 250 7.34 17.23 -13.11
CA ALA A 250 7.68 16.48 -14.31
C ALA A 250 7.19 17.18 -15.59
N SER A 251 7.94 17.02 -16.68
CA SER A 251 7.66 17.64 -17.98
C SER A 251 7.55 16.58 -19.08
N LEU A 252 6.37 16.43 -19.66
CA LEU A 252 6.09 15.53 -20.78
C LEU A 252 6.04 16.36 -22.05
N HIS A 253 7.05 16.26 -22.90
CA HIS A 253 7.09 17.02 -24.15
C HIS A 253 6.17 16.42 -25.22
N ASP A 254 5.97 17.19 -26.29
CA ASP A 254 5.00 16.89 -27.35
C ASP A 254 5.11 15.48 -27.90
N HIS A 255 3.94 14.90 -28.18
CA HIS A 255 3.74 13.61 -28.82
C HIS A 255 4.38 12.43 -28.09
N THR A 256 4.59 12.56 -26.77
CA THR A 256 5.03 11.45 -25.92
C THR A 256 3.90 10.49 -25.55
N CYS A 257 4.27 9.25 -25.27
CA CYS A 257 3.34 8.21 -24.83
C CYS A 257 3.84 7.58 -23.52
N VAL A 258 3.04 7.68 -22.47
CA VAL A 258 3.37 7.22 -21.11
C VAL A 258 2.29 6.24 -20.63
N LEU A 259 2.63 4.97 -20.46
CA LEU A 259 1.67 3.91 -20.17
C LEU A 259 2.17 3.00 -19.03
N ASN A 260 1.37 2.72 -18.00
CA ASN A 260 1.79 1.83 -16.89
C ASN A 260 3.14 2.27 -16.30
N THR A 261 3.27 3.56 -16.03
CA THR A 261 4.54 4.20 -15.65
C THR A 261 4.36 5.12 -14.46
N ILE A 262 5.34 5.10 -13.55
CA ILE A 262 5.55 6.14 -12.55
C ILE A 262 6.64 7.08 -13.07
N VAL A 263 6.28 8.33 -13.37
CA VAL A 263 7.23 9.38 -13.73
C VAL A 263 7.62 10.14 -12.47
N GLY A 264 8.89 10.05 -12.10
CA GLY A 264 9.45 10.66 -10.89
C GLY A 264 9.44 12.18 -10.92
N TRP A 265 9.62 12.77 -9.74
CA TRP A 265 9.69 14.23 -9.57
C TRP A 265 10.70 14.87 -10.51
N ASP A 266 10.38 16.05 -11.05
CA ASP A 266 11.27 16.87 -11.88
C ASP A 266 11.89 16.13 -13.08
N SER A 267 11.24 15.05 -13.53
CA SER A 267 11.73 14.27 -14.68
C SER A 267 11.21 14.82 -15.99
N THR A 268 12.02 14.75 -17.03
CA THR A 268 11.67 15.23 -18.37
C THR A 268 11.60 14.06 -19.34
N ILE A 269 10.49 13.96 -20.08
CA ILE A 269 10.32 13.02 -21.19
C ILE A 269 10.32 13.81 -22.50
N GLY A 270 11.36 13.61 -23.32
CA GLY A 270 11.57 14.30 -24.58
C GLY A 270 10.54 13.94 -25.66
N ARG A 271 10.41 14.81 -26.67
CA ARG A 271 9.40 14.69 -27.73
C ARG A 271 9.42 13.32 -28.41
N TRP A 272 8.25 12.82 -28.80
CA TRP A 272 8.11 11.53 -29.51
C TRP A 272 8.65 10.30 -28.76
N ALA A 273 8.99 10.43 -27.47
CA ALA A 273 9.44 9.29 -26.68
C ALA A 273 8.25 8.42 -26.21
N ARG A 274 8.51 7.13 -26.02
CA ARG A 274 7.57 6.17 -25.45
C ARG A 274 8.14 5.59 -24.17
N VAL A 275 7.42 5.74 -23.07
CA VAL A 275 7.79 5.21 -21.75
C VAL A 275 6.64 4.32 -21.26
N GLU A 276 6.85 3.01 -21.32
CA GLU A 276 5.78 2.05 -21.12
C GLU A 276 6.21 0.89 -20.21
N GLY A 277 5.31 0.49 -19.32
CA GLY A 277 5.46 -0.71 -18.49
C GLY A 277 4.42 -1.78 -18.78
N THR A 278 4.62 -2.94 -18.15
CA THR A 278 3.66 -4.05 -18.12
C THR A 278 2.73 -3.88 -16.92
N PRO A 279 1.40 -3.93 -17.08
CA PRO A 279 0.45 -3.91 -15.97
C PRO A 279 0.73 -5.01 -14.94
N SER A 280 0.41 -4.77 -13.67
CA SER A 280 0.59 -5.74 -12.57
C SER A 280 -0.71 -5.90 -11.77
N ASP A 281 -1.81 -6.12 -12.49
CA ASP A 281 -3.16 -6.19 -11.92
C ASP A 281 -3.51 -7.58 -11.38
N PRO A 282 -4.35 -7.68 -10.33
CA PRO A 282 -4.94 -8.95 -9.93
C PRO A 282 -5.74 -9.59 -11.08
N ASN A 283 -5.95 -10.91 -11.00
CA ASN A 283 -6.75 -11.63 -11.98
C ASN A 283 -8.17 -11.02 -12.07
N PRO A 284 -8.56 -10.42 -13.22
CA PRO A 284 -9.84 -9.73 -13.33
C PRO A 284 -11.05 -10.66 -13.30
N ASN A 285 -10.84 -11.97 -13.47
CA ASN A 285 -11.91 -12.98 -13.43
C ASN A 285 -12.11 -13.57 -12.03
N ASP A 286 -11.34 -13.14 -11.04
CA ASP A 286 -11.47 -13.56 -9.64
C ASP A 286 -11.69 -12.33 -8.74
N PRO A 287 -12.90 -12.13 -8.19
CA PRO A 287 -13.21 -10.95 -7.37
C PRO A 287 -12.42 -10.91 -6.04
N TYR A 288 -11.84 -12.03 -5.62
CA TYR A 288 -11.05 -12.13 -4.40
C TYR A 288 -9.54 -12.20 -4.67
N ALA A 289 -9.13 -12.05 -5.93
CA ALA A 289 -7.72 -11.96 -6.28
C ALA A 289 -7.10 -10.69 -5.67
N LYS A 290 -5.95 -10.89 -5.03
CA LYS A 290 -5.07 -9.82 -4.54
C LYS A 290 -3.91 -9.64 -5.52
N ILE A 291 -3.19 -8.54 -5.36
CA ILE A 291 -2.01 -8.27 -6.18
C ILE A 291 -0.89 -9.23 -5.78
N ASP A 292 -0.28 -9.88 -6.76
CA ASP A 292 0.86 -10.75 -6.51
C ASP A 292 2.12 -9.90 -6.29
N SER A 293 2.90 -10.27 -5.26
CA SER A 293 4.21 -9.69 -5.02
C SER A 293 5.26 -10.53 -5.76
N GLU A 294 5.30 -10.43 -7.09
CA GLU A 294 6.34 -11.11 -7.86
C GLU A 294 7.74 -10.58 -7.51
N THR A 295 8.74 -11.46 -7.58
CA THR A 295 10.13 -11.07 -7.34
C THR A 295 10.61 -10.13 -8.44
N LEU A 296 11.32 -9.08 -8.05
CA LEU A 296 11.89 -8.09 -8.97
C LEU A 296 12.81 -8.74 -10.01
N PHE A 297 13.49 -9.82 -9.63
CA PHE A 297 14.35 -10.59 -10.52
C PHE A 297 13.87 -12.03 -10.67
N ARG A 298 14.00 -12.55 -11.88
CA ARG A 298 13.89 -13.97 -12.20
C ARG A 298 15.06 -14.33 -13.13
N ASP A 299 15.82 -15.36 -12.77
CA ASP A 299 16.99 -15.81 -13.53
C ASP A 299 18.02 -14.70 -13.83
N GLY A 300 18.28 -13.83 -12.84
CA GLY A 300 19.22 -12.71 -12.95
C GLY A 300 18.78 -11.58 -13.88
N ARG A 301 17.52 -11.59 -14.34
CA ARG A 301 16.93 -10.55 -15.18
C ARG A 301 15.79 -9.86 -14.45
N LEU A 302 15.59 -8.58 -14.76
CA LEU A 302 14.45 -7.82 -14.26
C LEU A 302 13.16 -8.47 -14.80
N THR A 303 12.27 -8.88 -13.90
CA THR A 303 10.93 -9.34 -14.25
C THR A 303 10.18 -8.17 -14.88
N PRO A 304 9.63 -8.31 -16.10
CA PRO A 304 8.88 -7.23 -16.73
C PRO A 304 7.74 -6.75 -15.85
N SER A 305 7.76 -5.47 -15.48
CA SER A 305 6.71 -4.81 -14.68
C SER A 305 6.52 -3.39 -15.22
N ILE A 306 5.91 -2.52 -14.42
CA ILE A 306 5.74 -1.11 -14.73
C ILE A 306 7.10 -0.44 -15.00
N THR A 307 7.10 0.66 -15.75
CA THR A 307 8.31 1.48 -15.89
C THR A 307 8.34 2.53 -14.77
N ILE A 308 9.52 2.76 -14.20
CA ILE A 308 9.72 3.72 -13.12
C ILE A 308 10.85 4.65 -13.53
N LEU A 309 10.57 5.94 -13.51
CA LEU A 309 11.60 6.98 -13.59
C LEU A 309 11.79 7.54 -12.18
N GLY A 310 13.02 7.53 -11.66
CA GLY A 310 13.39 8.20 -10.42
C GLY A 310 13.26 9.73 -10.53
N CYS A 311 13.64 10.47 -9.49
CA CYS A 311 13.62 11.93 -9.59
C CYS A 311 14.71 12.47 -10.53
N SER A 312 14.42 13.59 -11.18
CA SER A 312 15.31 14.30 -12.10
C SER A 312 15.90 13.39 -13.19
N VAL A 313 15.07 12.54 -13.79
CA VAL A 313 15.46 11.71 -14.93
C VAL A 313 15.14 12.44 -16.22
N THR A 314 16.10 12.48 -17.14
CA THR A 314 15.93 13.04 -18.49
C THR A 314 15.93 11.93 -19.53
N ILE A 315 14.78 11.77 -20.20
CA ILE A 315 14.62 10.90 -21.36
C ILE A 315 14.73 11.77 -22.62
N PRO A 316 15.63 11.46 -23.57
CA PRO A 316 15.78 12.24 -24.79
C PRO A 316 14.58 12.07 -25.71
N ALA A 317 14.53 12.84 -26.80
CA ALA A 317 13.51 12.67 -27.83
C ALA A 317 13.67 11.31 -28.56
N GLU A 318 12.57 10.80 -29.10
CA GLU A 318 12.56 9.66 -30.04
C GLU A 318 13.12 8.33 -29.50
N VAL A 319 13.14 8.14 -28.17
CA VAL A 319 13.55 6.88 -27.55
C VAL A 319 12.38 6.11 -26.94
N VAL A 320 12.64 4.83 -26.70
CA VAL A 320 11.67 3.88 -26.17
C VAL A 320 12.22 3.25 -24.89
N ILE A 321 11.51 3.43 -23.77
CA ILE A 321 11.85 2.88 -22.45
C ILE A 321 10.75 1.91 -22.05
N LEU A 322 11.10 0.62 -21.92
CA LEU A 322 10.15 -0.46 -21.67
C LEU A 322 10.48 -1.25 -20.41
N ASN A 323 9.52 -1.42 -19.52
CA ASN A 323 9.62 -2.22 -18.29
C ASN A 323 10.94 -2.01 -17.55
N SER A 324 11.34 -0.75 -17.37
CA SER A 324 12.67 -0.42 -16.84
C SER A 324 12.56 0.45 -15.59
N ILE A 325 13.58 0.33 -14.73
CA ILE A 325 13.71 1.16 -13.53
C ILE A 325 14.91 2.07 -13.76
N VAL A 326 14.65 3.37 -13.90
CA VAL A 326 15.71 4.38 -14.04
C VAL A 326 15.92 5.01 -12.67
N LEU A 327 17.12 4.87 -12.11
CA LEU A 327 17.45 5.51 -10.84
C LEU A 327 17.45 7.05 -10.96
N PRO A 328 17.38 7.78 -9.83
CA PRO A 328 17.44 9.23 -9.82
C PRO A 328 18.64 9.84 -10.55
N HIS A 329 18.46 11.07 -11.05
CA HIS A 329 19.50 11.91 -11.64
C HIS A 329 20.21 11.28 -12.84
N LYS A 330 19.43 10.63 -13.73
CA LYS A 330 19.95 9.99 -14.94
C LYS A 330 19.52 10.73 -16.18
N GLU A 331 20.48 10.89 -17.08
CA GLU A 331 20.22 11.31 -18.46
C GLU A 331 20.44 10.11 -19.36
N LEU A 332 19.38 9.69 -20.05
CA LEU A 332 19.47 8.56 -20.99
C LEU A 332 19.93 9.06 -22.35
N SER A 333 20.61 8.19 -23.10
CA SER A 333 21.10 8.50 -24.46
C SER A 333 20.50 7.59 -25.53
N ARG A 334 19.73 6.57 -25.12
CA ARG A 334 19.18 5.55 -26.01
C ARG A 334 17.96 4.86 -25.39
N SER A 335 17.33 3.99 -26.17
CA SER A 335 16.24 3.12 -25.72
C SER A 335 16.73 2.03 -24.76
N TYR A 336 15.89 1.66 -23.79
CA TYR A 336 16.14 0.61 -22.81
C TYR A 336 14.92 -0.31 -22.67
N LYS A 337 15.18 -1.58 -22.39
CA LYS A 337 14.13 -2.58 -22.16
C LYS A 337 14.56 -3.55 -21.08
N ASN A 338 13.66 -3.82 -20.12
CA ASN A 338 13.82 -4.80 -19.05
C ASN A 338 15.14 -4.61 -18.27
N GLN A 339 15.49 -3.38 -17.94
CA GLN A 339 16.76 -3.03 -17.31
C GLN A 339 16.58 -2.13 -16.10
N ILE A 340 17.50 -2.25 -15.15
CA ILE A 340 17.72 -1.24 -14.12
C ILE A 340 18.87 -0.36 -14.60
N ILE A 341 18.60 0.92 -14.74
CA ILE A 341 19.59 1.92 -15.14
C ILE A 341 20.07 2.61 -13.86
N LEU A 342 21.29 2.26 -13.48
CA LEU A 342 21.93 2.67 -12.23
C LEU A 342 22.53 4.06 -12.28
#